data_AF-A0A6V7KNY6-F1
#
_entry.id   AF-A0A6V7KNY6-F1
#
_cell.length_a   1.000
_cell.length_b   1.000
_cell.length_c   1.000
_cell.angle_alpha   90.00
_cell.angle_beta   90.00
_cell.angle_gamma   90.00
#
_symmetry.space_group_name_H-M   'P 1'
#
loop_
_entity.id
_entity.type
_entity.pdbx_description
1 polymer ?
#
loop_
_entity_poly.entity_id
_entity_poly.type
_entity_poly.pdbx_seq_one_letter_code
_entity_poly.pdbx_strand_id
1 'polypeptide(L)'
;MGEKLRIQVTIAQLRSLVLKFKRKVKIGGSIRHRRNLRSDRVQWQDQVSAYKSRIRTGVITNLSHVDLRSFLNDAKFLVISRIRNIIRREANLKVNFILACKYENAKNNQTVEEIKSFTTQNSAILPATDLSTWFDTNITQML
;
A
#
# COMPACT_ATOMS: atom_id res chain seq x y z
N MET A 1 3.07 18.59 1.98
CA MET A 1 3.33 17.27 1.35
C MET A 1 4.29 17.47 0.19
N GLY A 2 5.43 16.77 0.15
CA GLY A 2 6.42 16.96 -0.92
C GLY A 2 5.86 16.59 -2.31
N GLU A 3 6.30 17.31 -3.35
CA GLU A 3 5.78 17.17 -4.72
C GLU A 3 5.87 15.74 -5.27
N LYS A 4 7.02 15.08 -5.04
CA LYS A 4 7.24 13.67 -5.39
C LYS A 4 6.14 12.75 -4.83
N LEU A 5 5.79 12.93 -3.56
CA LEU A 5 4.79 12.09 -2.90
C LEU A 5 3.39 12.35 -3.46
N ARG A 6 3.05 13.61 -3.77
CA ARG A 6 1.78 13.95 -4.43
C ARG A 6 1.65 13.22 -5.78
N ILE A 7 2.69 13.27 -6.61
CA ILE A 7 2.71 12.59 -7.92
C ILE A 7 2.54 11.07 -7.74
N GLN A 8 3.26 10.46 -6.80
CA GLN A 8 3.14 9.03 -6.51
C GLN A 8 1.71 8.63 -6.10
N VAL A 9 1.07 9.43 -5.24
CA VAL A 9 -0.31 9.19 -4.81
C VAL A 9 -1.27 9.32 -5.99
N THR A 10 -1.14 10.35 -6.82
CA THR A 10 -1.98 10.53 -8.02
C THR A 10 -1.81 9.36 -8.99
N ILE A 11 -0.58 8.90 -9.24
CA ILE A 11 -0.33 7.72 -10.07
C ILE A 11 -0.99 6.47 -9.48
N ALA A 12 -0.87 6.25 -8.17
CA ALA A 12 -1.49 5.11 -7.50
C ALA A 12 -3.02 5.16 -7.60
N GLN A 13 -3.63 6.34 -7.47
CA GLN A 13 -5.07 6.54 -7.64
C GLN A 13 -5.53 6.25 -9.07
N LEU A 14 -4.85 6.80 -10.08
CA LEU A 14 -5.14 6.53 -11.48
C LEU A 14 -5.06 5.03 -11.80
N ARG A 15 -4.02 4.35 -11.28
CA ARG A 15 -3.89 2.90 -11.44
C ARG A 15 -5.00 2.13 -10.74
N SER A 16 -5.38 2.52 -9.52
CA SER A 16 -6.53 1.95 -8.81
C SER A 16 -7.80 2.02 -9.66
N LEU A 17 -8.07 3.19 -10.26
CA LEU A 17 -9.21 3.39 -11.16
C LEU A 17 -9.13 2.48 -12.37
N VAL A 18 -8.00 2.46 -13.09
CA VAL A 18 -7.80 1.59 -14.26
C VAL A 18 -8.03 0.11 -13.91
N LEU A 19 -7.55 -0.34 -12.76
CA LEU A 19 -7.74 -1.73 -12.30
C LEU A 19 -9.21 -2.02 -11.97
N LYS A 20 -9.90 -1.08 -11.31
CA LYS A 20 -11.35 -1.18 -11.06
C LYS A 20 -12.13 -1.26 -12.36
N PHE A 21 -11.81 -0.42 -13.35
CA PHE A 21 -12.43 -0.46 -14.67
C PHE A 21 -12.21 -1.79 -15.38
N LYS A 22 -10.95 -2.26 -15.47
CA LYS A 22 -10.62 -3.56 -16.10
C LYS A 22 -11.37 -4.73 -15.46
N ARG A 23 -11.68 -4.65 -14.17
CA ARG A 23 -12.48 -5.67 -13.48
C ARG A 23 -13.96 -5.59 -13.79
N LYS A 24 -14.53 -4.38 -13.88
CA LYS A 24 -15.93 -4.18 -14.26
C LYS A 24 -16.20 -4.61 -15.71
N VAL A 25 -15.25 -4.40 -16.62
CA VAL A 25 -15.34 -4.85 -18.02
C VAL A 25 -15.40 -6.38 -18.15
N LYS A 26 -14.88 -7.14 -17.16
CA LYS A 26 -14.94 -8.62 -17.16
C LYS A 26 -16.24 -9.20 -16.60
N ILE A 27 -17.26 -8.38 -16.30
CA ILE A 27 -18.56 -8.86 -15.81
C ILE A 27 -19.43 -9.25 -17.02
N GLY A 28 -19.04 -10.35 -17.66
CA GLY A 28 -19.77 -11.01 -18.73
C GLY A 28 -19.52 -12.50 -18.60
N GLY A 29 -20.20 -13.15 -17.66
CA GLY A 29 -20.02 -14.56 -17.36
C GLY A 29 -20.72 -14.96 -16.08
N SER A 30 -21.54 -16.02 -16.18
CA SER A 30 -22.32 -16.75 -15.17
C SER A 30 -22.10 -16.36 -13.70
N ILE A 31 -23.21 -16.29 -12.94
CA ILE A 31 -23.33 -16.09 -11.49
C ILE A 31 -22.67 -17.25 -10.70
N ARG A 32 -21.37 -17.46 -10.90
CA ARG A 32 -20.54 -18.24 -10.01
C ARG A 32 -19.96 -17.25 -9.03
N HIS A 33 -20.25 -17.40 -7.75
CA HIS A 33 -19.68 -16.59 -6.68
C HIS A 33 -18.16 -16.54 -6.83
N ARG A 34 -17.66 -15.46 -7.44
CA ARG A 34 -16.23 -15.26 -7.62
C ARG A 34 -15.67 -15.04 -6.22
N ARG A 35 -14.79 -15.94 -5.77
CA ARG A 35 -14.11 -15.78 -4.47
C ARG A 35 -13.43 -14.41 -4.46
N ASN A 36 -13.75 -13.61 -3.45
CA ASN A 36 -13.11 -12.32 -3.22
C ASN A 36 -11.67 -12.58 -2.72
N LEU A 37 -10.72 -12.57 -3.65
CA LEU A 37 -9.32 -12.83 -3.36
C LEU A 37 -8.67 -11.56 -2.81
N ARG A 38 -7.63 -11.69 -1.99
CA ARG A 38 -6.87 -10.52 -1.50
C ARG A 38 -6.30 -9.67 -2.63
N SER A 39 -5.89 -10.28 -3.74
CA SER A 39 -5.46 -9.58 -4.96
C SER A 39 -6.54 -8.69 -5.56
N ASP A 40 -7.81 -8.95 -5.23
CA ASP A 40 -8.95 -8.11 -5.62
C ASP A 40 -9.11 -6.88 -4.71
N ARG A 41 -8.49 -6.88 -3.53
CA ARG A 41 -8.65 -5.80 -2.54
C ARG A 41 -7.43 -4.89 -2.41
N VAL A 42 -6.23 -5.46 -2.56
CA VAL A 42 -4.95 -4.74 -2.53
C VAL A 42 -4.01 -5.25 -3.62
N GLN A 43 -3.13 -4.36 -4.10
CA GLN A 43 -2.08 -4.75 -5.04
C GLN A 43 -0.75 -4.07 -4.73
N TRP A 44 0.31 -4.87 -4.72
CA TRP A 44 1.70 -4.39 -4.68
C TRP A 44 2.19 -4.06 -6.08
N GLN A 45 2.86 -2.93 -6.24
CA GLN A 45 3.53 -2.53 -7.46
C GLN A 45 4.92 -2.02 -7.14
N ASP A 46 5.94 -2.60 -7.77
CA ASP A 46 7.30 -2.09 -7.67
C ASP A 46 7.42 -0.79 -8.45
N GLN A 47 7.98 0.24 -7.83
CA GLN A 47 8.27 1.50 -8.51
C GLN A 47 9.59 1.33 -9.27
N VAL A 48 9.51 1.40 -10.60
CA VAL A 48 10.68 1.40 -11.46
C VAL A 48 11.44 2.71 -11.24
N SER A 49 12.70 2.59 -10.84
CA SER A 49 13.64 3.69 -10.79
C SER A 49 14.43 3.72 -12.09
N ALA A 50 14.59 4.90 -12.69
CA ALA A 50 15.47 5.09 -13.85
C ALA A 50 16.96 4.89 -13.49
N TYR A 51 17.29 4.94 -12.20
CA TYR A 51 18.63 4.75 -11.67
C TYR A 51 18.75 3.41 -10.98
N LYS A 52 19.86 2.70 -11.22
CA LYS A 52 20.25 1.50 -10.47
C LYS A 52 20.65 1.90 -9.05
N SER A 53 19.67 2.07 -8.17
CA SER A 53 19.89 2.41 -6.77
C SER A 53 19.74 1.16 -5.89
N ARG A 54 20.38 1.18 -4.71
CA ARG A 54 20.17 0.17 -3.66
C ARG A 54 18.82 0.33 -2.95
N ILE A 55 18.07 1.40 -3.26
CA ILE A 55 16.77 1.70 -2.65
C ILE A 55 15.67 1.15 -3.55
N ARG A 56 14.86 0.26 -2.99
CA ARG A 56 13.66 -0.25 -3.65
C ARG A 56 12.43 0.40 -3.04
N THR A 57 11.54 0.89 -3.89
CA THR A 57 10.26 1.46 -3.46
C THR A 57 9.14 0.63 -4.05
N GLY A 58 8.21 0.21 -3.19
CA GLY A 58 6.98 -0.45 -3.60
C GLY A 58 5.77 0.36 -3.14
N VAL A 59 4.71 0.32 -3.94
CA VAL A 59 3.44 1.00 -3.65
C VAL A 59 2.36 -0.07 -3.47
N ILE A 60 1.61 0.03 -2.38
CA ILE A 60 0.42 -0.80 -2.15
C ILE A 60 -0.80 0.06 -2.44
N THR A 61 -1.56 -0.35 -3.46
CA THR A 61 -2.76 0.38 -3.88
C THR A 61 -4.00 -0.27 -3.28
N ASN A 62 -4.83 0.55 -2.65
CA ASN A 62 -6.16 0.15 -2.20
C ASN A 62 -7.12 0.04 -3.41
N LEU A 63 -7.78 -1.11 -3.54
CA LEU A 63 -8.73 -1.38 -4.62
C LEU A 63 -10.18 -1.48 -4.14
N SER A 64 -10.43 -1.79 -2.86
CA SER A 64 -11.80 -1.99 -2.38
C SER A 64 -12.06 -1.67 -0.91
N HIS A 65 -11.03 -1.40 -0.11
CA HIS A 65 -11.24 -1.14 1.32
C HIS A 65 -11.76 0.27 1.54
N VAL A 66 -12.72 0.39 2.46
CA VAL A 66 -13.18 1.66 3.02
C VAL A 66 -12.49 1.90 4.36
N ASP A 67 -12.44 0.87 5.20
CA ASP A 67 -11.76 0.89 6.49
C ASP A 67 -10.23 0.73 6.37
N LEU A 68 -9.50 1.58 7.11
CA LEU A 68 -8.05 1.62 7.12
C LEU A 68 -7.45 0.34 7.73
N ARG A 69 -8.01 -0.17 8.83
CA ARG A 69 -7.47 -1.35 9.51
C ARG A 69 -7.57 -2.59 8.62
N SER A 70 -8.69 -2.74 7.93
CA SER A 70 -8.92 -3.78 6.93
C SER A 70 -7.91 -3.71 5.78
N PHE A 71 -7.62 -2.51 5.29
CA PHE A 71 -6.56 -2.30 4.28
C PHE A 71 -5.18 -2.70 4.81
N LEU A 72 -4.81 -2.26 6.02
CA LEU A 72 -3.51 -2.56 6.62
C LEU A 72 -3.32 -4.06 6.84
N ASN A 73 -4.37 -4.77 7.26
CA ASN A 73 -4.33 -6.22 7.43
C ASN A 73 -4.02 -6.95 6.12
N ASP A 74 -4.65 -6.57 5.01
CA ASP A 74 -4.35 -7.17 3.71
C ASP A 74 -3.00 -6.72 3.15
N ALA A 75 -2.60 -5.47 3.39
CA ALA A 75 -1.29 -4.94 3.04
C ALA A 75 -0.16 -5.68 3.79
N LYS A 76 -0.36 -6.02 5.06
CA LYS A 76 0.59 -6.77 5.89
C LYS A 76 1.05 -8.06 5.22
N PHE A 77 0.12 -8.84 4.66
CA PHE A 77 0.47 -10.07 3.95
C PHE A 77 1.36 -9.83 2.73
N LEU A 78 1.10 -8.76 1.96
CA LEU A 78 1.92 -8.39 0.81
C LEU A 78 3.32 -7.95 1.25
N VAL A 79 3.39 -7.10 2.28
CA VAL A 79 4.65 -6.59 2.84
C VAL A 79 5.51 -7.72 3.36
N ILE A 80 4.96 -8.60 4.20
CA ILE A 80 5.69 -9.73 4.77
C ILE A 80 6.25 -10.63 3.66
N SER A 81 5.42 -10.98 2.67
CA SER A 81 5.86 -11.80 1.54
C SER A 81 7.00 -11.17 0.76
N ARG A 82 6.92 -9.86 0.49
CA ARG A 82 7.95 -9.13 -0.25
C ARG A 82 9.24 -9.00 0.55
N ILE A 83 9.16 -8.63 1.82
CA ILE A 83 10.33 -8.48 2.69
C ILE A 83 11.06 -9.82 2.86
N ARG A 84 10.35 -10.94 3.07
CA ARG A 84 10.97 -12.28 3.15
C ARG A 84 11.77 -12.61 1.88
N ASN A 85 11.20 -12.32 0.71
CA ASN A 85 11.88 -12.57 -0.55
C ASN A 85 13.14 -11.72 -0.74
N ILE A 86 13.16 -10.49 -0.21
CA ILE A 86 14.32 -9.60 -0.28
C ILE A 86 15.38 -10.04 0.74
N ILE A 87 15.01 -10.31 2.00
CA ILE A 87 15.94 -10.70 3.07
C ILE A 87 16.69 -11.99 2.76
N ARG A 88 16.05 -12.93 2.06
CA ARG A 88 16.73 -14.16 1.58
C ARG A 88 17.92 -13.88 0.65
N ARG A 89 17.97 -12.70 0.04
CA ARG A 89 19.02 -12.27 -0.90
C ARG A 89 19.96 -11.24 -0.29
N GLU A 90 19.39 -10.34 0.50
CA GLU A 90 20.07 -9.18 1.10
C GLU A 90 19.98 -9.34 2.62
N ALA A 91 21.07 -9.75 3.27
CA ALA A 91 21.06 -10.21 4.66
C ALA A 91 20.32 -9.28 5.64
N ASN A 92 20.39 -7.95 5.46
CA ASN A 92 19.75 -6.97 6.32
C ASN A 92 19.08 -5.86 5.49
N LEU A 93 17.96 -5.32 6.00
CA LEU A 93 17.22 -4.24 5.34
C LEU A 93 16.94 -3.08 6.29
N LYS A 94 16.96 -1.85 5.75
CA LYS A 94 16.42 -0.66 6.41
C LYS A 94 15.15 -0.26 5.66
N VAL A 95 14.03 -0.21 6.36
CA VAL A 95 12.70 -0.01 5.77
C VAL A 95 11.98 1.15 6.45
N ASN A 96 11.25 1.93 5.65
CA ASN A 96 10.28 2.91 6.11
C ASN A 96 9.00 2.80 5.28
N PHE A 97 7.90 3.26 5.85
CA PHE A 97 6.58 3.25 5.22
C PHE A 97 6.01 4.66 5.15
N ILE A 98 5.28 4.92 4.07
CA ILE A 98 4.51 6.15 3.90
C ILE A 98 3.08 5.72 3.61
N LEU A 99 2.16 6.03 4.53
CA LEU A 99 0.73 5.92 4.29
C LEU A 99 0.23 7.26 3.78
N ALA A 100 -0.53 7.26 2.68
CA ALA A 100 -1.22 8.44 2.19
C ALA A 100 -2.71 8.13 2.02
N CYS A 101 -3.55 8.94 2.67
CA CYS A 101 -4.99 8.75 2.72
C CYS A 101 -5.70 10.05 2.31
N LYS A 102 -6.87 9.89 1.70
CA LYS A 102 -7.83 10.98 1.50
C LYS A 102 -8.62 11.16 2.79
N TYR A 103 -8.79 12.40 3.21
CA TYR A 103 -9.59 12.82 4.34
C TYR A 103 -10.63 13.82 3.85
N GLU A 104 -11.85 13.64 4.30
CA GLU A 104 -12.92 14.62 4.12
C GLU A 104 -12.96 15.49 5.38
N ASN A 105 -12.77 16.79 5.22
CA ASN A 105 -12.99 17.76 6.28
C ASN A 105 -14.20 18.63 5.93
N ALA A 106 -15.13 18.79 6.86
CA ALA A 106 -16.18 19.80 6.74
C ALA A 106 -15.60 21.15 7.18
N LYS A 107 -15.36 22.05 6.24
CA LYS A 107 -15.02 23.45 6.51
C LYS A 107 -16.09 24.33 5.88
N ASN A 108 -16.69 25.24 6.65
CA ASN A 108 -17.67 26.22 6.17
C ASN A 108 -18.83 25.62 5.34
N ASN A 109 -19.46 24.54 5.81
CA ASN A 109 -20.51 23.79 5.11
C ASN A 109 -20.11 23.22 3.72
N GLN A 110 -18.81 23.13 3.43
CA GLN A 110 -18.27 22.50 2.23
C GLN A 110 -17.40 21.30 2.62
N THR A 111 -17.61 20.17 1.93
CA THR A 111 -16.75 19.00 2.05
C THR A 111 -15.49 19.22 1.22
N VAL A 112 -14.36 19.38 1.90
CA VAL A 112 -13.05 19.50 1.24
C VAL A 112 -12.30 18.18 1.37
N GLU A 113 -11.97 17.55 0.24
CA GLU A 113 -11.07 16.40 0.20
C GLU A 113 -9.61 16.86 0.27
N GLU A 114 -8.90 16.44 1.31
CA GLU A 114 -7.47 16.68 1.49
C GLU A 114 -6.69 15.35 1.55
N ILE A 115 -5.48 15.32 1.00
CA ILE A 115 -4.59 14.16 1.15
C ILE A 115 -3.65 14.42 2.33
N LYS A 116 -3.68 13.55 3.33
CA LYS A 116 -2.70 13.54 4.44
C LYS A 116 -1.83 12.31 4.34
N SER A 117 -0.58 12.46 4.79
CA SER A 117 0.40 11.37 4.77
C SER A 117 1.09 11.21 6.11
N PHE A 118 1.32 9.96 6.49
CA PHE A 118 2.02 9.55 7.70
C PHE A 118 3.26 8.76 7.28
N THR A 119 4.41 9.08 7.86
CA THR A 119 5.66 8.40 7.55
C THR A 119 6.17 7.73 8.81
N THR A 120 6.48 6.44 8.73
CA THR A 120 7.10 5.72 9.84
C THR A 120 8.57 6.09 9.93
N GLN A 121 9.13 5.95 11.13
CA GLN A 121 10.57 5.99 11.29
C GLN A 121 11.23 4.85 10.53
N ASN A 122 12.51 5.03 10.21
CA ASN A 122 13.29 3.95 9.62
C ASN A 122 13.50 2.85 10.67
N SER A 123 13.29 1.60 10.27
CA SER A 123 13.49 0.44 11.13
C SER A 123 14.34 -0.60 10.39
N ALA A 124 15.24 -1.24 11.13
CA ALA A 124 16.06 -2.32 10.62
C ALA A 124 15.30 -3.64 10.71
N ILE A 125 15.38 -4.45 9.67
CA ILE A 125 14.81 -5.79 9.62
C ILE A 125 15.95 -6.77 9.34
N LEU A 126 16.13 -7.69 10.27
CA LEU A 126 17.13 -8.76 10.22
C LEU A 126 16.46 -10.09 9.86
N PRO A 127 17.21 -11.13 9.46
CA PRO A 127 16.63 -12.42 9.09
C PRO A 127 15.82 -13.08 10.21
N ALA A 128 16.19 -12.83 11.46
CA ALA A 128 15.52 -13.34 12.65
C ALA A 128 14.33 -12.48 13.12
N THR A 129 14.09 -11.31 12.50
CA THR A 129 12.98 -10.42 12.89
C THR A 129 11.65 -11.07 12.56
N ASP A 130 10.75 -11.19 13.55
CA ASP A 130 9.36 -11.54 13.27
C ASP A 130 8.65 -10.38 12.57
N LEU A 131 8.47 -10.53 11.26
CA LEU A 131 7.84 -9.54 10.40
C LEU A 131 6.37 -9.27 10.75
N SER A 132 5.68 -10.23 11.37
CA SER A 132 4.28 -10.04 11.77
C SER A 132 4.20 -9.04 12.91
N THR A 133 4.92 -9.32 14.01
CA THR A 133 5.01 -8.43 15.16
C THR A 133 5.60 -7.08 14.77
N TRP A 134 6.68 -7.09 13.97
CA TRP A 134 7.31 -5.87 13.49
C TRP A 134 6.33 -4.95 12.75
N PHE A 135 5.50 -5.50 11.85
CA PHE A 135 4.51 -4.72 11.10
C PHE A 135 3.47 -4.10 12.04
N ASP A 136 2.97 -4.87 13.02
CA ASP A 136 1.95 -4.38 13.93
C ASP A 136 2.46 -3.24 14.80
N THR A 137 3.66 -3.37 15.37
CA THR A 137 4.26 -2.35 16.22
C THR A 137 4.65 -1.08 15.45
N ASN A 138 5.23 -1.23 14.25
CA ASN A 138 5.82 -0.09 13.54
C ASN A 138 4.85 0.61 12.58
N ILE A 139 3.75 -0.04 12.18
CA ILE A 139 2.81 0.48 11.19
C ILE A 139 1.40 0.52 11.77
N THR A 140 0.86 -0.62 12.23
CA THR A 140 -0.55 -0.69 12.63
C THR A 140 -0.86 0.07 13.92
N GLN A 141 0.06 0.10 14.89
CA GLN A 141 -0.13 0.79 16.17
C GLN A 141 0.21 2.29 16.12
N MET A 142 0.95 2.73 15.10
CA MET A 142 1.30 4.15 14.92
C MET A 142 0.20 4.97 14.22
N LEU A 143 -0.82 4.31 13.69
CA LEU A 143 -1.90 4.87 12.87
C LEU A 143 -3.26 4.69 13.54
#